data_AF-A0A5N6NM06-F1
#
_entry.id   AF-A0A5N6NM06-F1
#
_cell.length_a   1.000
_cell.length_b   1.000
_cell.length_c   1.000
_cell.angle_alpha   90.00
_cell.angle_beta   90.00
_cell.angle_gamma   90.00
#
_symmetry.space_group_name_H-M   'P 1'
#
loop_
_entity.id
_entity.type
_entity.pdbx_description
1 polymer ?
#
loop_
_entity_poly.entity_id
_entity_poly.type
_entity_poly.pdbx_seq_one_letter_code
_entity_poly.pdbx_strand_id
1 'polypeptide(L)'
;MAFSRSCFISFLGFILIVNGVQAWSKEGHVMTCKIAQDLLVPHAAHVVRMLLPDYVKGNLSALCVWPDQIRHWYRYRWTSPLHFIDTPDDACSFDYSRDCHDTNGMKDMCVAGAIKNFTTQLSHYHEGTSDRRYNMTEALLFLSHFMGDIHQPMHVAFTSDEGGNTIDLRWFRHKSNLHHVWDREIILTAAAEFYDKDMKSLQKAIQANFTHGLWSDDVPSWKDCDDISTCIDKYAKESIELACKWAYKGVEAGETLSDDYFKSRMPFVMKRIAQGGVRLSMILNRVFGGSNSVEDALVWNILVLSYRPNSFEQMHILKDSLRQQQKAISYPVEEHDKCHWFLCGLGSTFEMFSTAHRVITPPPMFWDLLAQAENHELLMKSINASHSSQVVFASQQTRSNHSHNRYNGGNQSREYGGTCEVNLRL
;
A
#
# COMPACT_ATOMS: atom_id res chain seq x y z
N MET A 1 43.89 65.52 26.56
CA MET A 1 42.70 65.78 25.72
C MET A 1 42.89 64.99 24.43
N ALA A 2 41.95 64.23 23.86
CA ALA A 2 40.60 63.84 24.20
C ALA A 2 40.24 62.60 23.35
N PHE A 3 39.46 61.70 23.95
CA PHE A 3 38.47 60.76 23.40
C PHE A 3 38.59 60.20 21.97
N SER A 4 38.69 58.86 21.89
CA SER A 4 38.03 58.05 20.86
C SER A 4 37.11 57.05 21.56
N ARG A 5 35.81 57.08 21.26
CA ARG A 5 34.81 56.13 21.78
C ARG A 5 33.96 55.57 20.65
N SER A 6 33.81 54.26 20.73
CA SER A 6 33.23 53.30 19.81
C SER A 6 31.79 53.58 19.41
N CYS A 7 31.45 53.25 18.15
CA CYS A 7 30.08 53.07 17.70
C CYS A 7 29.87 51.57 17.42
N PHE A 8 29.25 50.88 18.37
CA PHE A 8 28.72 49.51 18.19
C PHE A 8 27.31 49.65 17.62
N ILE A 9 27.11 49.29 16.35
CA ILE A 9 25.77 49.12 15.78
C ILE A 9 25.35 47.68 16.05
N SER A 10 24.48 47.49 17.04
CA SER A 10 23.84 46.21 17.34
C SER A 10 22.73 45.97 16.33
N PHE A 11 22.92 45.03 15.41
CA PHE A 11 21.87 44.60 14.48
C PHE A 11 21.08 43.46 15.14
N LEU A 12 19.99 43.80 15.82
CA LEU A 12 19.05 42.82 16.34
C LEU A 12 18.24 42.26 15.16
N GLY A 13 18.68 41.12 14.63
CA GLY A 13 17.94 40.38 13.60
C GLY A 13 16.64 39.84 14.18
N PHE A 14 15.52 40.44 13.80
CA PHE A 14 14.19 39.92 14.09
C PHE A 14 13.97 38.69 13.20
N ILE A 15 14.17 37.50 13.75
CA ILE A 15 13.77 36.24 13.10
C ILE A 15 12.24 36.22 13.14
N LEU A 16 11.62 36.66 12.04
CA LEU A 16 10.22 36.35 11.76
C LEU A 16 10.13 34.84 11.55
N ILE A 17 9.73 34.12 12.58
CA ILE A 17 9.25 32.75 12.45
C ILE A 17 7.92 32.85 11.71
N VAL A 18 7.98 32.69 10.39
CA VAL A 18 6.79 32.50 9.57
C VAL A 18 6.26 31.11 9.93
N ASN A 19 5.22 31.05 10.75
CA ASN A 19 4.48 29.82 10.98
C ASN A 19 3.75 29.49 9.68
N GLY A 20 4.33 28.62 8.87
CA GLY A 20 3.67 28.05 7.71
C GLY A 20 2.49 27.21 8.21
N VAL A 21 1.28 27.59 7.78
CA VAL A 21 0.07 26.83 8.06
C VAL A 21 0.13 25.53 7.25
N GLN A 22 0.14 24.42 7.97
CA GLN A 22 0.14 23.07 7.43
C GLN A 22 -1.29 22.59 7.29
N ALA A 23 -1.62 22.14 6.10
CA ALA A 23 -2.82 21.39 5.82
C ALA A 23 -2.84 20.11 6.70
N TRP A 24 -3.97 19.60 7.25
CA TRP A 24 -4.04 18.58 8.34
C TRP A 24 -2.68 18.33 8.99
N SER A 25 -2.36 19.02 10.07
CA SER A 25 -1.03 18.86 10.70
C SER A 25 -0.65 17.38 10.84
N LYS A 26 0.66 17.10 10.74
CA LYS A 26 1.30 15.76 10.68
C LYS A 26 0.44 14.56 11.11
N GLU A 27 -0.14 14.57 12.30
CA GLU A 27 -0.95 13.50 12.87
C GLU A 27 -2.14 13.08 11.98
N GLY A 28 -2.87 14.04 11.40
CA GLY A 28 -4.01 13.79 10.52
C GLY A 28 -3.60 13.02 9.27
N HIS A 29 -2.62 13.52 8.52
CA HIS A 29 -2.08 12.84 7.33
C HIS A 29 -1.51 11.46 7.64
N VAL A 30 -0.78 11.31 8.74
CA VAL A 30 -0.22 10.01 9.13
C VAL A 30 -1.33 8.99 9.35
N MET A 31 -2.41 9.36 10.06
CA MET A 31 -3.55 8.48 10.29
C MET A 31 -4.30 8.17 9.01
N THR A 32 -4.64 9.18 8.20
CA THR A 32 -5.31 9.01 6.90
C THR A 32 -4.54 8.05 6.00
N CYS A 33 -3.24 8.24 5.84
CA CYS A 33 -2.42 7.38 5.01
C CYS A 33 -2.22 5.98 5.58
N LYS A 34 -2.13 5.84 6.91
CA LYS A 34 -1.99 4.53 7.53
C LYS A 34 -3.28 3.72 7.40
N ILE A 35 -4.44 4.36 7.60
CA ILE A 35 -5.75 3.77 7.33
C ILE A 35 -5.84 3.34 5.86
N ALA A 36 -5.47 4.21 4.93
CA ALA A 36 -5.51 3.90 3.51
C ALA A 36 -4.62 2.70 3.17
N GLN A 37 -3.37 2.70 3.66
CA GLN A 37 -2.42 1.63 3.41
C GLN A 37 -2.88 0.28 3.95
N ASP A 38 -3.52 0.26 5.13
CA ASP A 38 -4.07 -0.95 5.74
C ASP A 38 -5.30 -1.51 4.95
N LEU A 39 -5.91 -0.71 4.08
CA LEU A 39 -7.08 -1.06 3.26
C LEU A 39 -6.74 -1.34 1.78
N LEU A 40 -5.46 -1.30 1.40
CA LEU A 40 -5.05 -1.60 0.02
C LEU A 40 -5.21 -3.09 -0.30
N VAL A 41 -5.69 -3.39 -1.50
CA VAL A 41 -5.66 -4.76 -2.04
C VAL A 41 -4.21 -5.16 -2.38
N PRO A 42 -3.87 -6.47 -2.43
CA PRO A 42 -2.49 -6.93 -2.58
C PRO A 42 -1.70 -6.28 -3.74
N HIS A 43 -2.35 -6.10 -4.90
CA HIS A 43 -1.72 -5.47 -6.06
C HIS A 43 -1.39 -3.99 -5.82
N ALA A 44 -2.37 -3.20 -5.37
CA ALA A 44 -2.15 -1.80 -5.03
C ALA A 44 -1.11 -1.62 -3.92
N ALA A 45 -1.11 -2.52 -2.92
CA ALA A 45 -0.11 -2.53 -1.85
C ALA A 45 1.31 -2.80 -2.39
N HIS A 46 1.45 -3.70 -3.37
CA HIS A 46 2.71 -3.96 -4.06
C HIS A 46 3.20 -2.73 -4.83
N VAL A 47 2.33 -2.13 -5.66
CA VAL A 47 2.68 -0.93 -6.45
C VAL A 47 3.09 0.24 -5.53
N VAL A 48 2.31 0.52 -4.48
CA VAL A 48 2.64 1.55 -3.48
C VAL A 48 4.01 1.29 -2.86
N ARG A 49 4.33 0.04 -2.51
CA ARG A 49 5.65 -0.31 -1.97
C ARG A 49 6.78 -0.06 -2.98
N MET A 50 6.57 -0.33 -4.26
CA MET A 50 7.57 -0.13 -5.33
C MET A 50 7.81 1.36 -5.64
N LEU A 51 6.78 2.20 -5.48
CA LEU A 51 6.89 3.65 -5.68
C LEU A 51 7.54 4.37 -4.50
N LEU A 52 7.55 3.77 -3.30
CA LEU A 52 8.14 4.36 -2.11
C LEU A 52 9.66 4.12 -2.06
N PRO A 53 10.44 5.10 -1.56
CA PRO A 53 11.87 4.92 -1.41
C PRO A 53 12.23 3.92 -0.31
N ASP A 54 13.34 3.19 -0.48
CA ASP A 54 13.74 2.09 0.42
C ASP A 54 13.83 2.48 1.90
N TYR A 55 14.24 3.72 2.21
CA TYR A 55 14.45 4.17 3.59
C TYR A 55 13.17 4.22 4.42
N VAL A 56 11.99 4.31 3.81
CA VAL A 56 10.70 4.26 4.53
C VAL A 56 10.17 2.84 4.71
N LYS A 57 10.87 1.84 4.18
CA LYS A 57 10.54 0.40 4.33
C LYS A 57 9.09 0.10 3.96
N GLY A 58 8.61 0.74 2.89
CA GLY A 58 7.24 0.60 2.40
C GLY A 58 6.17 1.26 3.28
N ASN A 59 6.50 2.13 4.24
CA ASN A 59 5.51 2.86 5.04
C ASN A 59 5.09 4.17 4.34
N LEU A 60 3.87 4.21 3.79
CA LEU A 60 3.34 5.39 3.08
C LEU A 60 3.18 6.58 4.04
N SER A 61 2.68 6.34 5.25
CA SER A 61 2.40 7.41 6.21
C SER A 61 3.64 8.19 6.66
N ALA A 62 4.84 7.62 6.47
CA ALA A 62 6.10 8.30 6.75
C ALA A 62 6.37 9.49 5.81
N LEU A 63 5.73 9.53 4.62
CA LEU A 63 5.94 10.57 3.61
C LEU A 63 4.67 11.34 3.26
N CYS A 64 3.54 11.06 3.91
CA CYS A 64 2.31 11.80 3.65
C CYS A 64 2.31 13.26 4.12
N VAL A 65 3.38 13.73 4.77
CA VAL A 65 3.58 15.14 5.13
C VAL A 65 4.60 15.82 4.19
N TRP A 66 5.16 15.07 3.23
CA TRP A 66 6.16 15.59 2.31
C TRP A 66 5.66 16.81 1.49
N PRO A 67 4.41 16.85 0.98
CA PRO A 67 3.90 18.02 0.25
C PRO A 67 3.92 19.33 1.06
N ASP A 68 3.58 19.27 2.35
CA ASP A 68 3.71 20.45 3.25
C ASP A 68 5.15 20.93 3.42
N GLN A 69 6.13 20.04 3.34
CA GLN A 69 7.54 20.42 3.48
C GLN A 69 8.04 21.12 2.22
N ILE A 70 7.65 20.62 1.05
CA ILE A 70 8.17 21.10 -0.23
C ILE A 70 7.42 22.31 -0.79
N ARG A 71 6.17 22.60 -0.38
CA ARG A 71 5.42 23.77 -0.87
C ARG A 71 6.13 25.12 -0.64
N HIS A 72 7.06 25.19 0.31
CA HIS A 72 7.88 26.37 0.58
C HIS A 72 9.15 26.45 -0.29
N TRP A 73 9.53 25.37 -0.97
CA TRP A 73 10.71 25.31 -1.82
C TRP A 73 10.44 26.03 -3.14
N TYR A 74 11.42 26.79 -3.64
CA TYR A 74 11.27 27.57 -4.88
C TYR A 74 10.75 26.71 -6.05
N ARG A 75 11.27 25.48 -6.20
CA ARG A 75 10.88 24.52 -7.25
C ARG A 75 9.41 24.07 -7.17
N TYR A 76 8.83 24.06 -5.97
CA TYR A 76 7.50 23.51 -5.70
C TYR A 76 6.51 24.57 -5.19
N ARG A 77 6.84 25.87 -5.30
CA ARG A 77 5.91 26.95 -4.90
C ARG A 77 4.54 26.86 -5.57
N TRP A 78 4.49 26.32 -6.78
CA TRP A 78 3.26 26.09 -7.53
C TRP A 78 2.31 25.09 -6.84
N THR A 79 2.78 24.28 -5.88
CA THR A 79 1.95 23.33 -5.14
C THR A 79 1.20 23.98 -3.98
N SER A 80 1.59 25.18 -3.53
CA SER A 80 0.96 25.82 -2.37
C SER A 80 -0.57 25.97 -2.46
N PRO A 81 -1.17 26.45 -3.57
CA PRO A 81 -2.63 26.54 -3.67
C PRO A 81 -3.32 25.18 -3.81
N LEU A 82 -2.57 24.09 -4.05
CA LEU A 82 -3.14 22.76 -4.23
C LEU A 82 -3.57 22.10 -2.91
N HIS A 83 -3.31 22.72 -1.75
CA HIS A 83 -3.67 22.18 -0.44
C HIS A 83 -5.09 22.54 0.02
N PHE A 84 -5.74 23.48 -0.66
CA PHE A 84 -7.03 24.01 -0.23
C PHE A 84 -7.91 24.45 -1.41
N ILE A 85 -9.12 24.88 -1.10
CA ILE A 85 -10.09 25.55 -1.96
C ILE A 85 -10.65 26.73 -1.18
N ASP A 86 -10.53 27.91 -1.78
CA ASP A 86 -11.18 29.13 -1.32
C ASP A 86 -12.60 29.19 -1.89
N THR A 87 -13.59 29.28 -1.00
CA THR A 87 -15.00 29.44 -1.37
C THR A 87 -15.48 30.85 -1.00
N PRO A 88 -16.50 31.39 -1.69
CA PRO A 88 -17.08 32.68 -1.32
C PRO A 88 -17.67 32.63 0.09
N ASP A 89 -17.44 33.70 0.84
CA ASP A 89 -17.90 33.85 2.21
C ASP A 89 -19.41 33.60 2.33
N ASP A 90 -19.80 32.89 3.38
CA ASP A 90 -21.19 32.53 3.71
C ASP A 90 -21.96 31.74 2.64
N ALA A 91 -21.34 31.40 1.50
CA ALA A 91 -22.00 30.65 0.44
C ALA A 91 -22.23 29.17 0.82
N CYS A 92 -21.42 28.65 1.76
CA CYS A 92 -21.49 27.28 2.28
C CYS A 92 -21.68 26.21 1.20
N SER A 93 -21.05 26.43 0.05
CA SER A 93 -21.22 25.61 -1.15
C SER A 93 -19.93 25.63 -1.96
N PHE A 94 -19.64 24.50 -2.61
CA PHE A 94 -18.53 24.35 -3.53
C PHE A 94 -19.04 24.14 -4.96
N ASP A 95 -18.50 24.94 -5.88
CA ASP A 95 -18.61 24.74 -7.32
C ASP A 95 -17.22 24.72 -7.94
N TYR A 96 -16.87 23.61 -8.60
CA TYR A 96 -15.51 23.42 -9.13
C TYR A 96 -15.10 24.52 -10.12
N SER A 97 -16.01 24.96 -11.00
CA SER A 97 -15.70 25.95 -12.03
C SER A 97 -15.48 27.34 -11.46
N ARG A 98 -16.22 27.67 -10.40
CA ARG A 98 -16.13 28.92 -9.65
C ARG A 98 -14.91 28.95 -8.74
N ASP A 99 -14.68 27.89 -7.96
CA ASP A 99 -13.80 27.90 -6.79
C ASP A 99 -12.44 27.23 -7.02
N CYS A 100 -12.31 26.33 -8.00
CA CYS A 100 -11.03 25.63 -8.23
C CYS A 100 -10.07 26.44 -9.10
N HIS A 101 -9.42 27.43 -8.48
CA HIS A 101 -8.35 28.21 -9.09
C HIS A 101 -7.37 28.75 -8.05
N ASP A 102 -6.18 29.18 -8.49
CA ASP A 102 -5.25 29.90 -7.62
C ASP A 102 -5.66 31.39 -7.46
N THR A 103 -4.89 32.15 -6.67
CA THR A 103 -5.12 33.59 -6.46
C THR A 103 -5.00 34.44 -7.73
N ASN A 104 -4.40 33.91 -8.82
CA ASN A 104 -4.29 34.57 -10.11
C ASN A 104 -5.40 34.14 -11.09
N GLY A 105 -6.33 33.28 -10.67
CA GLY A 105 -7.41 32.75 -11.48
C GLY A 105 -7.02 31.59 -12.42
N MET A 106 -5.83 31.00 -12.24
CA MET A 106 -5.43 29.80 -12.98
C MET A 106 -6.30 28.62 -12.56
N LYS A 107 -7.09 28.09 -13.50
CA LYS A 107 -8.01 26.97 -13.25
C LYS A 107 -7.29 25.70 -12.84
N ASP A 108 -8.01 24.83 -12.12
CA ASP A 108 -7.55 23.53 -11.61
C ASP A 108 -6.46 23.59 -10.54
N MET A 109 -6.02 24.79 -10.15
CA MET A 109 -5.00 25.01 -9.12
C MET A 109 -5.62 25.06 -7.72
N CYS A 110 -6.29 23.98 -7.34
CA CYS A 110 -6.88 23.76 -6.01
C CYS A 110 -6.75 22.29 -5.60
N VAL A 111 -7.09 21.92 -4.35
CA VAL A 111 -6.98 20.52 -3.89
C VAL A 111 -7.81 19.52 -4.69
N ALA A 112 -9.02 19.89 -5.13
CA ALA A 112 -9.84 19.02 -5.98
C ALA A 112 -9.17 18.78 -7.35
N GLY A 113 -8.64 19.82 -7.99
CA GLY A 113 -7.93 19.71 -9.26
C GLY A 113 -6.62 18.92 -9.12
N ALA A 114 -5.90 19.08 -8.01
CA ALA A 114 -4.71 18.30 -7.70
C ALA A 114 -5.01 16.81 -7.58
N ILE A 115 -6.06 16.43 -6.85
CA ILE A 115 -6.47 15.02 -6.72
C ILE A 115 -6.84 14.45 -8.09
N LYS A 116 -7.60 15.17 -8.91
CA LYS A 116 -7.94 14.74 -10.29
C LYS A 116 -6.68 14.50 -11.11
N ASN A 117 -5.76 15.48 -11.11
CA ASN A 117 -4.50 15.41 -11.85
C ASN A 117 -3.62 14.23 -11.43
N PHE A 118 -3.31 14.09 -10.14
CA PHE A 118 -2.41 13.03 -9.66
C PHE A 118 -3.05 11.64 -9.74
N THR A 119 -4.38 11.54 -9.66
CA THR A 119 -5.11 10.29 -9.96
C THR A 119 -4.90 9.89 -11.43
N THR A 120 -5.07 10.83 -12.36
CA THR A 120 -4.83 10.58 -13.79
C THR A 120 -3.37 10.18 -14.05
N GLN A 121 -2.39 10.87 -13.46
CA GLN A 121 -0.98 10.49 -13.59
C GLN A 121 -0.72 9.04 -13.15
N LEU A 122 -1.23 8.65 -11.99
CA LEU A 122 -1.03 7.29 -11.46
C LEU A 122 -1.76 6.21 -12.27
N SER A 123 -2.84 6.54 -12.98
CA SER A 123 -3.52 5.58 -13.87
C SER A 123 -2.66 5.11 -15.04
N HIS A 124 -1.66 5.89 -15.44
CA HIS A 124 -0.70 5.52 -16.47
C HIS A 124 0.52 4.73 -15.93
N TYR A 125 0.50 4.31 -14.66
CA TYR A 125 1.61 3.56 -14.06
C TYR A 125 1.89 2.25 -14.82
N HIS A 126 0.85 1.48 -15.13
CA HIS A 126 0.97 0.16 -15.78
C HIS A 126 1.36 0.24 -17.26
N GLU A 127 0.87 1.27 -17.96
CA GLU A 127 1.16 1.47 -19.39
C GLU A 127 2.61 1.91 -19.64
N GLY A 128 3.27 2.42 -18.59
CA GLY A 128 4.57 3.06 -18.70
C GLY A 128 4.44 4.44 -19.37
N THR A 129 4.76 5.49 -18.62
CA THR A 129 4.79 6.85 -19.17
C THR A 129 6.09 7.08 -19.94
N SER A 130 5.98 7.49 -21.21
CA SER A 130 7.12 8.03 -21.98
C SER A 130 7.49 9.47 -21.58
N ASP A 131 6.62 10.14 -20.81
CA ASP A 131 6.87 11.48 -20.30
C ASP A 131 7.75 11.41 -19.04
N ARG A 132 9.01 11.80 -19.21
CA ARG A 132 10.02 11.87 -18.13
C ARG A 132 9.67 12.90 -17.05
N ARG A 133 8.66 13.75 -17.24
CA ARG A 133 8.25 14.78 -16.28
C ARG A 133 7.35 14.22 -15.17
N TYR A 134 6.65 13.11 -15.38
CA TYR A 134 5.80 12.51 -14.36
C TYR A 134 6.61 11.62 -13.43
N ASN A 135 6.81 12.10 -12.20
CA ASN A 135 7.39 11.31 -11.13
C ASN A 135 6.27 10.62 -10.35
N MET A 136 6.10 9.31 -10.57
CA MET A 136 5.02 8.53 -9.95
C MET A 136 5.11 8.46 -8.42
N THR A 137 6.33 8.57 -7.86
CA THR A 137 6.51 8.71 -6.41
C THR A 137 5.91 10.04 -5.94
N GLU A 138 6.21 11.15 -6.61
CA GLU A 138 5.63 12.45 -6.27
C GLU A 138 4.11 12.43 -6.43
N ALA A 139 3.59 11.85 -7.52
CA ALA A 139 2.15 11.72 -7.74
C ALA A 139 1.45 10.93 -6.63
N LEU A 140 2.04 9.81 -6.18
CA LEU A 140 1.54 9.04 -5.05
C LEU A 140 1.51 9.86 -3.75
N LEU A 141 2.60 10.58 -3.45
CA LEU A 141 2.71 11.37 -2.22
C LEU A 141 1.75 12.57 -2.23
N PHE A 142 1.65 13.28 -3.35
CA PHE A 142 0.70 14.37 -3.53
C PHE A 142 -0.74 13.88 -3.40
N LEU A 143 -1.13 12.83 -4.14
CA LEU A 143 -2.48 12.27 -4.04
C LEU A 143 -2.82 11.85 -2.61
N SER A 144 -1.90 11.17 -1.92
CA SER A 144 -2.11 10.69 -0.56
C SER A 144 -2.30 11.82 0.44
N HIS A 145 -1.54 12.91 0.28
CA HIS A 145 -1.65 14.11 1.10
C HIS A 145 -2.94 14.89 0.81
N PHE A 146 -3.19 15.20 -0.46
CA PHE A 146 -4.35 16.01 -0.87
C PHE A 146 -5.69 15.31 -0.59
N MET A 147 -5.73 13.98 -0.62
CA MET A 147 -6.88 13.22 -0.13
C MET A 147 -7.14 13.41 1.36
N GLY A 148 -6.11 13.67 2.17
CA GLY A 148 -6.28 14.16 3.53
C GLY A 148 -6.86 15.57 3.53
N ASP A 149 -6.20 16.50 2.83
CA ASP A 149 -6.54 17.92 2.83
C ASP A 149 -7.99 18.20 2.43
N ILE A 150 -8.47 17.60 1.35
CA ILE A 150 -9.86 17.81 0.90
C ILE A 150 -10.88 17.36 1.95
N HIS A 151 -10.49 16.48 2.89
CA HIS A 151 -11.35 16.03 3.98
C HIS A 151 -11.26 16.93 5.22
N GLN A 152 -10.28 17.83 5.32
CA GLN A 152 -10.20 18.82 6.38
C GLN A 152 -11.23 19.94 6.08
N PRO A 153 -12.26 20.13 6.93
CA PRO A 153 -13.30 21.13 6.66
C PRO A 153 -12.75 22.54 6.39
N MET A 154 -11.76 22.98 7.16
CA MET A 154 -11.16 24.32 7.03
C MET A 154 -10.23 24.50 5.84
N HIS A 155 -9.98 23.46 5.03
CA HIS A 155 -9.30 23.60 3.73
C HIS A 155 -10.26 23.81 2.58
N VAL A 156 -11.57 23.66 2.80
CA VAL A 156 -12.60 24.00 1.83
C VAL A 156 -13.54 24.97 2.51
N ALA A 157 -13.10 26.21 2.60
CA ALA A 157 -13.62 27.18 3.55
C ALA A 157 -13.58 28.61 2.97
N PHE A 158 -13.81 29.64 3.79
CA PHE A 158 -14.00 30.99 3.30
C PHE A 158 -12.70 31.64 2.86
N THR A 159 -12.80 32.48 1.83
CA THR A 159 -11.66 33.17 1.23
C THR A 159 -11.16 34.28 2.15
N SER A 160 -12.06 35.05 2.76
CA SER A 160 -11.68 36.26 3.51
C SER A 160 -10.92 35.99 4.80
N ASP A 161 -11.09 34.80 5.38
CA ASP A 161 -10.41 34.39 6.61
C ASP A 161 -9.29 33.37 6.40
N GLU A 162 -8.90 33.16 5.13
CA GLU A 162 -7.89 32.18 4.72
C GLU A 162 -8.19 30.78 5.28
N GLY A 163 -9.46 30.36 5.20
CA GLY A 163 -9.92 29.10 5.81
C GLY A 163 -9.81 29.09 7.33
N GLY A 164 -10.11 30.22 7.99
CA GLY A 164 -10.06 30.41 9.44
C GLY A 164 -8.65 30.61 10.01
N ASN A 165 -7.63 30.83 9.18
CA ASN A 165 -6.28 31.13 9.64
C ASN A 165 -6.18 32.50 10.29
N THR A 166 -6.98 33.47 9.84
CA THR A 166 -7.01 34.82 10.40
C THR A 166 -7.99 34.95 11.58
N ILE A 167 -8.69 33.88 11.95
CA ILE A 167 -9.55 33.82 13.14
C ILE A 167 -8.69 33.41 14.33
N ASP A 168 -7.96 34.38 14.89
CA ASP A 168 -7.16 34.20 16.09
C ASP A 168 -8.05 33.90 17.30
N LEU A 169 -7.68 32.90 18.09
CA LEU A 169 -8.43 32.47 19.28
C LEU A 169 -7.51 31.78 20.30
N ARG A 170 -8.09 31.23 21.36
CA ARG A 170 -7.38 30.35 22.30
C ARG A 170 -7.96 28.95 22.24
N TRP A 171 -7.08 27.95 22.15
CA TRP A 171 -7.43 26.56 22.40
C TRP A 171 -7.03 26.25 23.84
N PHE A 172 -8.03 26.07 24.70
CA PHE A 172 -7.84 25.97 26.15
C PHE A 172 -6.92 27.10 26.68
N ARG A 173 -5.70 26.75 27.09
CA ARG A 173 -4.76 27.68 27.74
C ARG A 173 -3.81 28.36 26.77
N HIS A 174 -3.64 27.90 25.53
CA HIS A 174 -2.70 28.47 24.56
C HIS A 174 -3.39 29.20 23.42
N LYS A 175 -2.65 30.08 22.75
CA LYS A 175 -3.12 30.78 21.54
C LYS A 175 -3.08 29.82 20.34
N SER A 176 -4.07 29.94 19.47
CA SER A 176 -4.19 29.21 18.19
C SER A 176 -4.99 30.07 17.20
N ASN A 177 -5.26 29.56 16.01
CA ASN A 177 -6.33 30.04 15.14
C ASN A 177 -7.34 28.92 14.86
N LEU A 178 -8.49 29.24 14.27
CA LEU A 178 -9.55 28.25 14.01
C LEU A 178 -9.09 27.14 13.05
N HIS A 179 -8.34 27.48 12.00
CA HIS A 179 -7.80 26.50 11.06
C HIS A 179 -6.96 25.43 11.76
N HIS A 180 -5.99 25.88 12.57
CA HIS A 180 -5.08 25.02 13.33
C HIS A 180 -5.80 24.20 14.41
N VAL A 181 -6.93 24.69 14.93
CA VAL A 181 -7.77 23.91 15.84
C VAL A 181 -8.28 22.64 15.16
N TRP A 182 -8.74 22.76 13.91
CA TRP A 182 -9.24 21.64 13.11
C TRP A 182 -8.12 20.75 12.61
N ASP A 183 -7.00 21.31 12.17
CA ASP A 183 -5.85 20.54 11.68
C ASP A 183 -5.20 19.65 12.74
N ARG A 184 -5.15 20.15 13.99
CA ARG A 184 -4.20 19.62 14.97
C ARG A 184 -4.76 19.53 16.37
N GLU A 185 -5.31 20.62 16.88
CA GLU A 185 -5.58 20.73 18.32
C GLU A 185 -6.63 19.73 18.80
N ILE A 186 -7.71 19.53 18.03
CA ILE A 186 -8.73 18.52 18.34
C ILE A 186 -8.11 17.12 18.37
N ILE A 187 -7.22 16.79 17.43
CA ILE A 187 -6.56 15.47 17.36
C ILE A 187 -5.66 15.27 18.58
N LEU A 188 -4.84 16.26 18.91
CA LEU A 188 -3.90 16.18 20.03
C LEU A 188 -4.62 16.11 21.38
N THR A 189 -5.68 16.89 21.56
CA THR A 189 -6.51 16.81 22.76
C THR A 189 -7.16 15.44 22.89
N ALA A 190 -7.74 14.89 21.82
CA ALA A 190 -8.32 13.55 21.85
C ALA A 190 -7.29 12.46 22.17
N ALA A 191 -6.11 12.51 21.56
CA ALA A 191 -5.03 11.58 21.86
C ALA A 191 -4.57 11.69 23.32
N ALA A 192 -4.46 12.91 23.86
CA ALA A 192 -4.04 13.14 25.23
C ALA A 192 -5.09 12.72 26.26
N GLU A 193 -6.38 12.98 26.02
CA GLU A 193 -7.46 12.70 26.95
C GLU A 193 -7.86 11.22 27.00
N PHE A 194 -7.84 10.53 25.84
CA PHE A 194 -8.42 9.18 25.73
C PHE A 194 -7.41 8.08 25.42
N TYR A 195 -6.19 8.42 25.02
CA TYR A 195 -5.23 7.46 24.47
C TYR A 195 -3.80 7.64 24.96
N ASP A 196 -3.57 8.30 26.11
CA ASP A 196 -2.23 8.50 26.68
C ASP A 196 -1.21 9.14 25.71
N LYS A 197 -1.70 9.99 24.79
CA LYS A 197 -0.94 10.60 23.68
C LYS A 197 -0.44 9.60 22.64
N ASP A 198 -0.91 8.35 22.66
CA ASP A 198 -0.59 7.35 21.64
C ASP A 198 -1.49 7.49 20.41
N MET A 199 -0.94 8.10 19.37
CA MET A 199 -1.61 8.25 18.07
C MET A 199 -1.96 6.91 17.43
N LYS A 200 -1.21 5.84 17.70
CA LYS A 200 -1.52 4.52 17.13
C LYS A 200 -2.80 3.96 17.74
N SER A 201 -3.02 4.17 19.04
CA SER A 201 -4.24 3.76 19.73
C SER A 201 -5.45 4.56 19.25
N LEU A 202 -5.30 5.88 19.06
CA LEU A 202 -6.35 6.71 18.44
C LEU A 202 -6.69 6.21 17.03
N GLN A 203 -5.67 5.98 16.18
CA GLN A 203 -5.86 5.45 14.83
C GLN A 203 -6.61 4.11 14.83
N LYS A 204 -6.23 3.18 15.72
CA LYS A 204 -6.91 1.88 15.84
C LYS A 204 -8.37 2.04 16.27
N ALA A 205 -8.66 3.00 17.15
CA ALA A 205 -10.04 3.28 17.55
C ALA A 205 -10.88 3.84 16.37
N ILE A 206 -10.29 4.71 15.54
CA ILE A 206 -10.92 5.19 14.30
C ILE A 206 -11.19 4.00 13.36
N GLN A 207 -10.22 3.10 13.18
CA GLN A 207 -10.37 1.89 12.36
C GLN A 207 -11.46 0.96 12.88
N ALA A 208 -11.52 0.76 14.21
CA ALA A 208 -12.54 -0.05 14.86
C ALA A 208 -13.95 0.48 14.56
N ASN A 209 -14.14 1.80 14.66
CA ASN A 209 -15.44 2.45 14.45
C ASN A 209 -16.02 2.24 13.04
N PHE A 210 -15.20 2.23 11.99
CA PHE A 210 -15.69 1.97 10.63
C PHE A 210 -15.65 0.48 10.23
N THR A 211 -14.97 -0.37 11.00
CA THR A 211 -14.93 -1.82 10.71
C THR A 211 -16.09 -2.57 11.37
N HIS A 212 -16.42 -2.23 12.61
CA HIS A 212 -17.42 -2.95 13.42
C HIS A 212 -18.17 -2.05 14.41
N GLY A 213 -17.99 -0.73 14.32
CA GLY A 213 -18.62 0.25 15.20
C GLY A 213 -19.63 1.13 14.48
N LEU A 214 -19.78 2.36 14.97
CA LEU A 214 -20.82 3.31 14.55
C LEU A 214 -20.85 3.60 13.04
N TRP A 215 -19.73 3.48 12.34
CA TRP A 215 -19.61 3.85 10.93
C TRP A 215 -19.55 2.65 9.99
N SER A 216 -19.68 1.41 10.47
CA SER A 216 -19.61 0.22 9.61
C SER A 216 -20.62 0.27 8.45
N ASP A 217 -21.83 0.74 8.75
CA ASP A 217 -22.94 0.81 7.79
C ASP A 217 -22.77 2.00 6.83
N ASP A 218 -21.99 3.01 7.22
CA ASP A 218 -21.69 4.18 6.40
C ASP A 218 -20.60 3.89 5.34
N VAL A 219 -19.66 2.96 5.61
CA VAL A 219 -18.49 2.71 4.75
C VAL A 219 -18.85 2.40 3.29
N PRO A 220 -19.85 1.58 2.96
CA PRO A 220 -20.27 1.37 1.57
C PRO A 220 -20.59 2.68 0.86
N SER A 221 -21.30 3.61 1.52
CA SER A 221 -21.63 4.93 0.95
C SER A 221 -20.41 5.85 0.78
N TRP A 222 -19.35 5.65 1.56
CA TRP A 222 -18.11 6.41 1.40
C TRP A 222 -17.31 5.94 0.19
N LYS A 223 -17.42 4.66 -0.14
CA LYS A 223 -16.79 4.00 -1.29
C LYS A 223 -17.64 4.05 -2.56
N ASP A 224 -18.91 4.42 -2.45
CA ASP A 224 -19.81 4.57 -3.57
C ASP A 224 -19.34 5.74 -4.47
N CYS A 225 -18.73 5.38 -5.59
CA CYS A 225 -18.04 6.31 -6.47
C CYS A 225 -17.87 5.74 -7.90
N ASP A 226 -18.86 6.00 -8.75
CA ASP A 226 -18.81 5.59 -10.17
C ASP A 226 -17.77 6.40 -10.95
N ASP A 227 -17.82 7.73 -10.83
CA ASP A 227 -16.89 8.66 -11.47
C ASP A 227 -16.03 9.38 -10.43
N ILE A 228 -14.71 9.14 -10.46
CA ILE A 228 -13.76 9.72 -9.49
C ILE A 228 -13.84 11.26 -9.50
N SER A 229 -13.99 11.88 -10.67
CA SER A 229 -14.06 13.35 -10.77
C SER A 229 -15.24 13.91 -9.98
N THR A 230 -16.43 13.34 -10.15
CA THR A 230 -17.65 13.72 -9.43
C THR A 230 -17.53 13.46 -7.93
N CYS A 231 -16.87 12.37 -7.53
CA CYS A 231 -16.67 12.06 -6.11
C CYS A 231 -15.75 13.07 -5.43
N ILE A 232 -14.71 13.55 -6.10
CA ILE A 232 -13.80 14.57 -5.55
C ILE A 232 -14.58 15.85 -5.24
N ASP A 233 -15.49 16.25 -6.12
CA ASP A 233 -16.35 17.42 -5.90
C ASP A 233 -17.31 17.20 -4.71
N LYS A 234 -17.82 15.96 -4.53
CA LYS A 234 -18.60 15.57 -3.35
C LYS A 234 -17.78 15.71 -2.07
N TYR A 235 -16.50 15.34 -2.06
CA TYR A 235 -15.65 15.43 -0.87
C TYR A 235 -15.44 16.88 -0.44
N ALA A 236 -15.22 17.78 -1.40
CA ALA A 236 -15.13 19.22 -1.16
C ALA A 236 -16.46 19.78 -0.62
N LYS A 237 -17.59 19.42 -1.23
CA LYS A 237 -18.94 19.83 -0.75
C LYS A 237 -19.19 19.41 0.70
N GLU A 238 -18.87 18.18 1.05
CA GLU A 238 -18.98 17.70 2.44
C GLU A 238 -18.10 18.51 3.40
N SER A 239 -16.90 18.92 2.98
CA SER A 239 -16.00 19.72 3.81
C SER A 239 -16.53 21.13 4.06
N ILE A 240 -16.99 21.85 3.04
CA ILE A 240 -17.56 23.21 3.23
C ILE A 240 -18.87 23.18 4.02
N GLU A 241 -19.71 22.16 3.83
CA GLU A 241 -20.92 21.97 4.65
C GLU A 241 -20.57 21.78 6.12
N LEU A 242 -19.54 20.99 6.43
CA LEU A 242 -19.05 20.79 7.79
C LEU A 242 -18.38 22.04 8.36
N ALA A 243 -17.63 22.78 7.55
CA ALA A 243 -16.99 24.03 7.96
C ALA A 243 -18.06 25.03 8.44
N CYS A 244 -19.09 25.28 7.64
CA CYS A 244 -20.18 26.17 8.01
C CYS A 244 -20.99 25.67 9.23
N LYS A 245 -21.34 24.38 9.24
CA LYS A 245 -22.25 23.84 10.26
C LYS A 245 -21.58 23.66 11.62
N TRP A 246 -20.28 23.36 11.65
CA TRP A 246 -19.59 22.94 12.87
C TRP A 246 -18.34 23.75 13.19
N ALA A 247 -17.56 24.15 12.19
CA ALA A 247 -16.30 24.84 12.40
C ALA A 247 -16.49 26.31 12.74
N TYR A 248 -17.09 27.08 11.83
CA TYR A 248 -17.39 28.50 12.05
C TYR A 248 -18.54 28.72 13.05
N LYS A 249 -19.40 27.72 13.24
CA LYS A 249 -20.63 27.88 14.02
C LYS A 249 -20.35 28.21 15.48
N GLY A 250 -20.70 29.44 15.86
CA GLY A 250 -20.58 29.94 17.22
C GLY A 250 -19.13 30.23 17.60
N VAL A 251 -18.29 30.58 16.62
CA VAL A 251 -16.91 31.00 16.84
C VAL A 251 -16.76 32.51 16.59
N GLU A 252 -16.13 33.22 17.51
CA GLU A 252 -15.75 34.62 17.41
C GLU A 252 -14.25 34.80 17.65
N ALA A 253 -13.61 35.71 16.91
CA ALA A 253 -12.19 35.99 17.08
C ALA A 253 -11.88 36.50 18.50
N GLY A 254 -10.81 35.99 19.10
CA GLY A 254 -10.32 36.34 20.42
C GLY A 254 -10.88 35.52 21.59
N GLU A 255 -11.88 34.66 21.34
CA GLU A 255 -12.48 33.85 22.39
C GLU A 255 -11.62 32.62 22.78
N THR A 256 -12.09 31.85 23.76
CA THR A 256 -11.47 30.58 24.16
C THR A 256 -12.37 29.40 23.84
N LEU A 257 -11.92 28.54 22.94
CA LEU A 257 -12.52 27.24 22.67
C LEU A 257 -11.96 26.19 23.64
N SER A 258 -12.83 25.42 24.27
CA SER A 258 -12.48 24.41 25.28
C SER A 258 -13.37 23.16 25.14
N ASP A 259 -13.67 22.49 26.25
CA ASP A 259 -14.45 21.24 26.32
C ASP A 259 -15.71 21.20 25.45
N ASP A 260 -16.56 22.22 25.50
CA ASP A 260 -17.84 22.20 24.79
C ASP A 260 -17.64 22.14 23.27
N TYR A 261 -16.69 22.93 22.77
CA TYR A 261 -16.31 22.89 21.36
C TYR A 261 -15.61 21.57 21.02
N PHE A 262 -14.64 21.15 21.84
CA PHE A 262 -13.88 19.92 21.64
C PHE A 262 -14.79 18.69 21.55
N LYS A 263 -15.62 18.44 22.57
CA LYS A 263 -16.46 17.24 22.67
C LYS A 263 -17.49 17.14 21.54
N SER A 264 -18.02 18.28 21.11
CA SER A 264 -19.02 18.33 20.04
C SER A 264 -18.41 18.21 18.64
N ARG A 265 -17.16 18.68 18.41
CA ARG A 265 -16.52 18.67 17.08
C ARG A 265 -15.60 17.47 16.84
N MET A 266 -15.03 16.89 17.90
CA MET A 266 -14.13 15.73 17.80
C MET A 266 -14.69 14.57 16.95
N PRO A 267 -15.96 14.15 17.08
CA PRO A 267 -16.49 13.06 16.25
C PRO A 267 -16.43 13.34 14.74
N PHE A 268 -16.58 14.60 14.32
CA PHE A 268 -16.50 14.97 12.90
C PHE A 268 -15.07 14.92 12.40
N VAL A 269 -14.10 15.41 13.17
CA VAL A 269 -12.66 15.29 12.85
C VAL A 269 -12.27 13.82 12.65
N MET A 270 -12.65 12.94 13.58
CA MET A 270 -12.34 11.51 13.48
C MET A 270 -13.04 10.85 12.28
N LYS A 271 -14.28 11.25 11.98
CA LYS A 271 -15.02 10.76 10.80
C LYS A 271 -14.35 11.21 9.50
N ARG A 272 -13.85 12.44 9.41
CA ARG A 272 -13.16 12.95 8.21
C ARG A 272 -11.81 12.27 7.97
N ILE A 273 -11.04 11.99 9.02
CA ILE A 273 -9.80 11.19 8.92
C ILE A 273 -10.11 9.79 8.39
N ALA A 274 -11.16 9.13 8.91
CA ALA A 274 -11.62 7.83 8.44
C ALA A 274 -12.04 7.87 6.95
N GLN A 275 -12.89 8.84 6.59
CA GLN A 275 -13.36 9.01 5.21
C GLN A 275 -12.19 9.24 4.24
N GLY A 276 -11.24 10.11 4.60
CA GLY A 276 -10.04 10.35 3.80
C GLY A 276 -9.23 9.07 3.55
N GLY A 277 -9.01 8.26 4.59
CA GLY A 277 -8.26 7.00 4.46
C GLY A 277 -9.00 5.94 3.64
N VAL A 278 -10.31 5.80 3.86
CA VAL A 278 -11.17 4.86 3.10
C VAL A 278 -11.24 5.25 1.62
N ARG A 279 -11.40 6.54 1.32
CA ARG A 279 -11.50 7.03 -0.08
C ARG A 279 -10.15 7.03 -0.78
N LEU A 280 -9.05 7.31 -0.08
CA LEU A 280 -7.70 7.18 -0.65
C LEU A 280 -7.41 5.73 -1.02
N SER A 281 -7.70 4.76 -0.15
CA SER A 281 -7.51 3.35 -0.49
C SER A 281 -8.40 2.91 -1.67
N MET A 282 -9.65 3.36 -1.72
CA MET A 282 -10.54 3.12 -2.85
C MET A 282 -9.95 3.62 -4.18
N ILE A 283 -9.47 4.87 -4.21
CA ILE A 283 -8.87 5.46 -5.43
C ILE A 283 -7.61 4.69 -5.83
N LEU A 284 -6.68 4.44 -4.89
CA LEU A 284 -5.44 3.70 -5.20
C LEU A 284 -5.73 2.26 -5.66
N ASN A 285 -6.70 1.58 -5.04
CA ASN A 285 -7.14 0.25 -5.46
C ASN A 285 -7.73 0.27 -6.88
N ARG A 286 -8.50 1.31 -7.25
CA ARG A 286 -9.08 1.45 -8.60
C ARG A 286 -8.02 1.80 -9.64
N VAL A 287 -7.12 2.72 -9.32
CA VAL A 287 -6.06 3.19 -10.21
C VAL A 287 -5.05 2.09 -10.51
N PHE A 288 -4.68 1.29 -9.51
CA PHE A 288 -3.74 0.20 -9.71
C PHE A 288 -4.39 -1.14 -10.03
N GLY A 289 -5.72 -1.27 -9.88
CA GLY A 289 -6.46 -2.55 -10.00
C GLY A 289 -6.89 -2.97 -11.41
N GLY A 290 -6.11 -2.70 -12.47
CA GLY A 290 -6.51 -2.99 -13.86
C GLY A 290 -6.54 -4.48 -14.26
N SER A 291 -7.71 -4.95 -14.73
CA SER A 291 -7.96 -6.14 -15.59
C SER A 291 -7.27 -7.48 -15.24
N ASN A 292 -7.69 -8.09 -14.14
CA ASN A 292 -7.09 -9.30 -13.57
C ASN A 292 -7.12 -10.60 -14.42
N SER A 293 -7.84 -10.72 -15.54
CA SER A 293 -7.86 -12.03 -16.25
C SER A 293 -6.53 -12.39 -16.92
N VAL A 294 -5.78 -11.41 -17.43
CA VAL A 294 -4.52 -11.66 -18.14
C VAL A 294 -3.32 -11.69 -17.18
N GLU A 295 -3.35 -10.85 -16.13
CA GLU A 295 -2.29 -10.81 -15.13
C GLU A 295 -2.37 -12.03 -14.18
N ASP A 296 -3.57 -12.47 -13.81
CA ASP A 296 -3.75 -13.72 -13.05
C ASP A 296 -3.27 -14.92 -13.86
N ALA A 297 -3.52 -14.93 -15.18
CA ALA A 297 -3.01 -15.95 -16.10
C ALA A 297 -1.47 -15.97 -16.16
N LEU A 298 -0.84 -14.79 -16.20
CA LEU A 298 0.61 -14.65 -16.20
C LEU A 298 1.23 -15.06 -14.86
N VAL A 299 0.65 -14.69 -13.73
CA VAL A 299 1.12 -15.08 -12.39
C VAL A 299 1.01 -16.59 -12.20
N TRP A 300 -0.10 -17.19 -12.61
CA TRP A 300 -0.27 -18.65 -12.60
C TRP A 300 0.77 -19.33 -13.49
N ASN A 301 1.01 -18.83 -14.70
CA ASN A 301 2.03 -19.35 -15.61
C ASN A 301 3.45 -19.23 -15.02
N ILE A 302 3.79 -18.06 -14.46
CA ILE A 302 5.09 -17.81 -13.82
C ILE A 302 5.30 -18.74 -12.64
N LEU A 303 4.31 -18.94 -11.76
CA LEU A 303 4.44 -19.83 -10.61
C LEU A 303 4.70 -21.27 -11.07
N VAL A 304 3.86 -21.81 -11.96
CA VAL A 304 4.02 -23.19 -12.43
C VAL A 304 5.37 -23.38 -13.16
N LEU A 305 5.78 -22.41 -13.99
CA LEU A 305 7.06 -22.45 -14.71
C LEU A 305 8.28 -22.17 -13.86
N SER A 306 8.15 -21.44 -12.75
CA SER A 306 9.28 -21.17 -11.84
C SER A 306 9.57 -22.37 -10.95
N TYR A 307 8.53 -23.12 -10.56
CA TYR A 307 8.71 -24.30 -9.72
C TYR A 307 9.06 -25.57 -10.50
N ARG A 308 8.68 -25.69 -11.79
CA ARG A 308 8.87 -26.88 -12.66
C ARG A 308 8.99 -28.19 -11.86
N PRO A 309 7.90 -28.65 -11.23
CA PRO A 309 7.99 -29.76 -10.29
C PRO A 309 8.39 -31.04 -11.05
N ASN A 310 9.58 -31.54 -10.73
CA ASN A 310 10.10 -32.82 -11.18
C ASN A 310 10.12 -33.86 -10.06
N SER A 311 9.69 -33.46 -8.85
CA SER A 311 9.62 -34.32 -7.67
C SER A 311 8.41 -34.00 -6.77
N PHE A 312 8.07 -34.97 -5.91
CA PHE A 312 6.90 -34.95 -5.05
C PHE A 312 6.97 -33.82 -4.02
N GLU A 313 8.18 -33.54 -3.52
CA GLU A 313 8.44 -32.46 -2.59
C GLU A 313 8.19 -31.09 -3.24
N GLN A 314 8.57 -30.93 -4.52
CA GLN A 314 8.27 -29.72 -5.29
C GLN A 314 6.79 -29.59 -5.62
N MET A 315 6.10 -30.72 -5.84
CA MET A 315 4.65 -30.74 -6.08
C MET A 315 3.87 -30.24 -4.85
N HIS A 316 4.29 -30.63 -3.64
CA HIS A 316 3.72 -30.12 -2.40
C HIS A 316 3.92 -28.61 -2.21
N ILE A 317 5.11 -28.11 -2.50
CA ILE A 317 5.41 -26.67 -2.42
C ILE A 317 4.56 -25.87 -3.41
N LEU A 318 4.43 -26.36 -4.65
CA LEU A 318 3.56 -25.76 -5.66
C LEU A 318 2.10 -25.77 -5.18
N LYS A 319 1.62 -26.89 -4.65
CA LYS A 319 0.24 -27.06 -4.14
C LYS A 319 -0.09 -26.06 -3.03
N ASP A 320 0.80 -25.89 -2.04
CA ASP A 320 0.58 -24.96 -0.94
C ASP A 320 0.62 -23.51 -1.41
N SER A 321 1.55 -23.19 -2.33
CA SER A 321 1.65 -21.87 -2.95
C SER A 321 0.38 -21.53 -3.75
N LEU A 322 -0.11 -22.46 -4.57
CA LEU A 322 -1.32 -22.28 -5.37
C LEU A 322 -2.58 -22.16 -4.50
N ARG A 323 -2.69 -22.91 -3.39
CA ARG A 323 -3.80 -22.77 -2.44
C ARG A 323 -3.78 -21.42 -1.73
N GLN A 324 -2.60 -20.90 -1.39
CA GLN A 324 -2.46 -19.59 -0.78
C GLN A 324 -2.86 -18.48 -1.77
N GLN A 325 -2.48 -18.63 -3.04
CA GLN A 325 -2.88 -17.72 -4.12
C GLN A 325 -4.39 -17.77 -4.38
N GLN A 326 -5.00 -18.95 -4.45
CA GLN A 326 -6.43 -19.10 -4.69
C GLN A 326 -7.30 -18.54 -3.56
N LYS A 327 -6.75 -18.39 -2.34
CA LYS A 327 -7.39 -17.67 -1.24
C LYS A 327 -7.20 -16.14 -1.31
N ALA A 328 -6.20 -15.67 -2.05
CA ALA A 328 -5.84 -14.26 -2.17
C ALA A 328 -6.46 -13.57 -3.40
N ILE A 329 -6.83 -14.33 -4.43
CA ILE A 329 -7.35 -13.83 -5.70
C ILE A 329 -8.89 -13.70 -5.64
N SER A 330 -9.42 -12.56 -6.10
CA SER A 330 -10.86 -12.24 -6.08
C SER A 330 -11.65 -12.80 -7.28
N TYR A 331 -10.96 -13.16 -8.37
CA TYR A 331 -11.55 -13.76 -9.58
C TYR A 331 -10.78 -15.03 -9.97
N PRO A 332 -11.39 -16.22 -9.94
CA PRO A 332 -10.67 -17.46 -10.20
C PRO A 332 -10.31 -17.58 -11.69
N VAL A 333 -9.05 -17.92 -11.98
CA VAL A 333 -8.62 -18.40 -13.30
C VAL A 333 -9.53 -19.53 -13.78
N GLU A 334 -9.84 -19.56 -15.08
CA GLU A 334 -10.63 -20.62 -15.69
C GLU A 334 -9.99 -21.99 -15.47
N GLU A 335 -10.82 -23.00 -15.17
CA GLU A 335 -10.33 -24.33 -14.79
C GLU A 335 -9.56 -25.02 -15.93
N HIS A 336 -9.95 -24.77 -17.17
CA HIS A 336 -9.28 -25.28 -18.37
C HIS A 336 -7.84 -24.73 -18.49
N ASP A 337 -7.66 -23.45 -18.20
CA ASP A 337 -6.36 -22.77 -18.29
C ASP A 337 -5.41 -23.24 -17.19
N LYS A 338 -5.91 -23.49 -15.97
CA LYS A 338 -5.13 -24.11 -14.89
C LYS A 338 -4.60 -25.47 -15.30
N CYS A 339 -5.45 -26.33 -15.85
CA CYS A 339 -5.06 -27.66 -16.32
C CYS A 339 -4.03 -27.57 -17.46
N HIS A 340 -4.25 -26.67 -18.41
CA HIS A 340 -3.34 -26.46 -19.54
C HIS A 340 -1.95 -26.00 -19.07
N TRP A 341 -1.86 -24.95 -18.25
CA TRP A 341 -0.58 -24.43 -17.78
C TRP A 341 0.15 -25.42 -16.88
N PHE A 342 -0.56 -26.14 -16.01
CA PHE A 342 0.02 -27.19 -15.19
C PHE A 342 0.70 -28.27 -16.05
N LEU A 343 -0.01 -28.82 -17.05
CA LEU A 343 0.53 -29.82 -17.97
C LEU A 343 1.67 -29.31 -18.86
N CYS A 344 1.76 -28.00 -19.07
CA CYS A 344 2.84 -27.36 -19.82
C CYS A 344 4.08 -27.08 -18.94
N GLY A 345 3.91 -26.92 -17.63
CA GLY A 345 5.00 -26.65 -16.70
C GLY A 345 5.56 -27.88 -15.97
N LEU A 346 4.89 -29.04 -16.04
CA LEU A 346 5.48 -30.32 -15.65
C LEU A 346 6.74 -30.59 -16.50
N GLY A 347 7.86 -30.92 -15.85
CA GLY A 347 9.11 -31.17 -16.58
C GLY A 347 9.14 -32.54 -17.29
N SER A 348 10.28 -32.85 -17.90
CA SER A 348 10.44 -34.00 -18.80
C SER A 348 10.15 -35.36 -18.16
N THR A 349 10.24 -35.47 -16.82
CA THR A 349 9.88 -36.70 -16.09
C THR A 349 8.40 -37.06 -16.19
N PHE A 350 7.55 -36.10 -16.55
CA PHE A 350 6.10 -36.25 -16.70
C PHE A 350 5.64 -36.16 -18.16
N GLU A 351 6.53 -36.30 -19.14
CA GLU A 351 6.20 -36.12 -20.57
C GLU A 351 5.09 -37.06 -21.06
N MET A 352 5.20 -38.36 -20.73
CA MET A 352 4.17 -39.36 -21.08
C MET A 352 2.84 -39.07 -20.35
N PHE A 353 2.90 -38.71 -19.08
CA PHE A 353 1.74 -38.31 -18.28
C PHE A 353 1.04 -37.10 -18.91
N SER A 354 1.80 -36.06 -19.24
CA SER A 354 1.30 -34.81 -19.79
C SER A 354 0.64 -35.02 -21.15
N THR A 355 1.26 -35.83 -22.01
CA THR A 355 0.72 -36.18 -23.33
C THR A 355 -0.59 -36.97 -23.22
N ALA A 356 -0.66 -37.94 -22.30
CA ALA A 356 -1.86 -38.75 -22.08
C ALA A 356 -3.05 -37.94 -21.55
N HIS A 357 -2.82 -36.93 -20.71
CA HIS A 357 -3.91 -36.13 -20.14
C HIS A 357 -4.38 -34.99 -21.04
N ARG A 358 -3.55 -34.53 -21.99
CA ARG A 358 -3.93 -33.50 -22.98
C ARG A 358 -4.98 -33.97 -23.99
N VAL A 359 -5.15 -35.28 -24.16
CA VAL A 359 -6.11 -35.87 -25.11
C VAL A 359 -7.43 -36.28 -24.46
N ILE A 360 -7.58 -36.11 -23.14
CA ILE A 360 -8.80 -36.45 -22.40
C ILE A 360 -9.83 -35.33 -22.59
N THR A 361 -11.03 -35.69 -23.07
CA THR A 361 -12.15 -34.75 -23.24
C THR A 361 -13.45 -35.33 -22.64
N PRO A 362 -14.12 -34.63 -21.71
CA PRO A 362 -13.75 -33.33 -21.15
C PRO A 362 -12.52 -33.44 -20.22
N PRO A 363 -11.70 -32.37 -20.11
CA PRO A 363 -10.51 -32.41 -19.28
C PRO A 363 -10.88 -32.59 -17.79
N PRO A 364 -10.04 -33.28 -17.00
CA PRO A 364 -10.26 -33.42 -15.57
C PRO A 364 -10.15 -32.06 -14.86
N MET A 365 -10.74 -31.97 -13.66
CA MET A 365 -10.56 -30.81 -12.78
C MET A 365 -9.10 -30.66 -12.37
N PHE A 366 -8.65 -29.44 -12.10
CA PHE A 366 -7.24 -29.15 -11.82
C PHE A 366 -6.72 -29.94 -10.61
N TRP A 367 -7.53 -30.02 -9.55
CA TRP A 367 -7.15 -30.73 -8.33
C TRP A 367 -7.05 -32.25 -8.51
N ASP A 368 -7.86 -32.83 -9.38
CA ASP A 368 -7.78 -34.25 -9.72
C ASP A 368 -6.52 -34.53 -10.55
N LEU A 369 -6.21 -33.63 -11.48
CA LEU A 369 -5.01 -33.72 -12.30
C LEU A 369 -3.73 -33.60 -11.47
N LEU A 370 -3.71 -32.70 -10.48
CA LEU A 370 -2.60 -32.56 -9.54
C LEU A 370 -2.40 -33.82 -8.71
N ALA A 371 -3.48 -34.42 -8.19
CA ALA A 371 -3.42 -35.67 -7.44
C ALA A 371 -2.97 -36.85 -8.32
N GLN A 372 -3.38 -36.89 -9.58
CA GLN A 372 -2.93 -37.90 -10.55
C GLN A 372 -1.43 -37.77 -10.87
N ALA A 373 -0.91 -36.54 -10.96
CA ALA A 373 0.52 -36.29 -11.14
C ALA A 373 1.34 -36.76 -9.92
N GLU A 374 0.87 -36.48 -8.70
CA GLU A 374 1.50 -36.96 -7.46
C GLU A 374 1.58 -38.51 -7.43
N ASN A 375 0.49 -39.19 -7.80
CA ASN A 375 0.45 -40.65 -7.87
C ASN A 375 1.34 -41.23 -8.98
N HIS A 376 1.40 -40.57 -10.13
CA HIS A 376 2.25 -41.00 -11.24
C HIS A 376 3.73 -41.05 -10.83
N GLU A 377 4.21 -40.08 -10.07
CA GLU A 377 5.60 -40.08 -9.60
C GLU A 377 5.89 -41.21 -8.60
N LEU A 378 4.96 -41.47 -7.67
CA LEU A 378 5.09 -42.57 -6.71
C LEU A 378 5.18 -43.93 -7.42
N LEU A 379 4.38 -44.10 -8.48
CA LEU A 379 4.44 -45.28 -9.34
C LEU A 379 5.78 -45.38 -10.09
N MET A 380 6.26 -44.27 -10.68
CA MET A 380 7.55 -44.27 -11.37
C MET A 380 8.72 -44.58 -10.42
N LYS A 381 8.67 -44.10 -9.17
CA LYS A 381 9.64 -44.45 -8.13
C LYS A 381 9.60 -45.93 -7.75
N SER A 382 8.42 -46.54 -7.65
CA SER A 382 8.29 -47.96 -7.30
C SER A 382 8.77 -48.88 -8.43
N ILE A 383 8.47 -48.53 -9.69
CA ILE A 383 8.97 -49.24 -10.87
C ILE A 383 10.50 -49.16 -10.94
N ASN A 384 11.08 -47.97 -10.76
CA ASN A 384 12.54 -47.80 -10.81
C ASN A 384 13.26 -48.48 -9.63
N ALA A 385 12.65 -48.53 -8.44
CA ALA A 385 13.20 -49.28 -7.31
C ALA A 385 13.29 -50.80 -7.60
N SER A 386 12.34 -51.34 -8.37
CA SER A 386 12.31 -52.76 -8.73
C SER A 386 13.37 -53.18 -9.77
N HIS A 387 13.95 -52.24 -10.51
CA HIS A 387 14.99 -52.50 -11.51
C HIS A 387 16.44 -52.55 -10.96
N SER A 388 16.65 -52.44 -9.64
CA SER A 388 17.99 -52.54 -9.02
C SER A 388 18.40 -53.97 -8.61
N SER A 389 17.59 -54.98 -8.94
CA SER A 389 17.92 -56.39 -8.68
C SER A 389 18.89 -56.91 -9.76
N GLN A 390 20.17 -57.10 -9.43
CA GLN A 390 21.13 -57.77 -10.31
C GLN A 390 20.61 -59.17 -10.72
N VAL A 391 20.48 -59.39 -12.02
CA VAL A 391 20.25 -60.71 -12.61
C VAL A 391 21.53 -61.54 -12.43
N VAL A 392 21.49 -62.54 -11.55
CA VAL A 392 22.55 -63.54 -11.43
C VAL A 392 22.30 -64.64 -12.47
N PHE A 393 23.18 -64.75 -13.46
CA PHE A 393 23.25 -65.90 -14.37
C PHE A 393 23.87 -67.08 -13.63
N ALA A 394 23.12 -68.17 -13.44
CA ALA A 394 23.64 -69.41 -12.86
C ALA A 394 24.16 -70.34 -13.96
N SER A 395 25.48 -70.50 -14.06
CA SER A 395 26.10 -71.59 -14.82
C SER A 395 26.23 -72.83 -13.93
N GLN A 396 25.61 -73.94 -14.33
CA GLN A 396 25.85 -75.25 -13.71
C GLN A 396 27.19 -75.81 -14.17
N GLN A 397 28.08 -76.12 -13.21
CA GLN A 397 29.04 -77.21 -13.35
C GLN A 397 29.34 -77.86 -11.99
N THR A 398 29.57 -79.16 -12.05
CA THR A 398 29.41 -80.20 -11.05
C THR A 398 30.61 -80.45 -10.12
N ARG A 399 30.31 -80.89 -8.88
CA ARG A 399 31.11 -81.72 -7.93
C ARG A 399 32.40 -81.08 -7.36
N SER A 400 32.83 -81.25 -6.11
CA SER A 400 32.63 -82.31 -5.10
C SER A 400 33.06 -81.83 -3.70
N ASN A 401 32.58 -82.55 -2.66
CA ASN A 401 32.89 -82.50 -1.23
C ASN A 401 34.25 -81.96 -0.78
N HIS A 402 34.28 -81.11 0.25
CA HIS A 402 34.73 -81.52 1.59
C HIS A 402 34.43 -80.49 2.69
N SER A 403 34.11 -81.04 3.85
CA SER A 403 33.90 -80.43 5.16
C SER A 403 35.15 -79.81 5.80
N HIS A 404 34.88 -78.89 6.72
CA HIS A 404 35.59 -78.56 7.97
C HIS A 404 36.35 -77.21 8.11
N ASN A 405 35.82 -76.46 9.07
CA ASN A 405 36.49 -75.82 10.22
C ASN A 405 37.30 -74.51 10.06
N ARG A 406 36.75 -73.50 10.74
CA ARG A 406 37.31 -72.76 11.90
C ARG A 406 38.49 -71.80 11.69
N TYR A 407 38.25 -70.65 12.34
CA TYR A 407 39.15 -69.85 13.18
C TYR A 407 39.84 -68.62 12.59
N ASN A 408 39.50 -67.51 13.24
CA ASN A 408 40.32 -66.39 13.72
C ASN A 408 41.35 -65.76 12.80
N GLY A 409 41.24 -64.43 12.74
CA GLY A 409 42.21 -63.64 13.50
C GLY A 409 42.76 -62.44 12.75
N GLY A 410 42.53 -61.27 13.33
CA GLY A 410 43.63 -60.35 13.61
C GLY A 410 44.05 -59.38 12.52
N ASN A 411 43.53 -58.16 12.66
CA ASN A 411 44.28 -56.92 12.85
C ASN A 411 45.22 -56.36 11.76
N GLN A 412 45.02 -55.05 11.60
CA GLN A 412 46.03 -54.00 11.50
C GLN A 412 46.60 -53.58 10.12
N SER A 413 46.05 -52.44 9.67
CA SER A 413 46.75 -51.17 9.37
C SER A 413 47.86 -51.12 8.31
N ARG A 414 47.64 -50.28 7.28
CA ARG A 414 48.40 -49.03 6.98
C ARG A 414 48.04 -48.53 5.57
N GLU A 415 47.63 -47.27 5.47
CA GLU A 415 48.32 -46.20 4.72
C GLU A 415 48.77 -46.57 3.31
N TYR A 416 48.25 -45.89 2.29
CA TYR A 416 49.08 -45.22 1.28
C TYR A 416 48.24 -44.16 0.55
N GLY A 417 48.80 -42.96 0.44
CA GLY A 417 48.25 -41.84 -0.31
C GLY A 417 48.29 -42.06 -1.81
N GLY A 418 47.50 -41.27 -2.53
CA GLY A 418 47.48 -41.22 -3.98
C GLY A 418 46.66 -40.03 -4.46
N THR A 419 47.31 -38.88 -4.55
CA THR A 419 46.87 -37.73 -5.34
C THR A 419 46.76 -38.10 -6.81
N CYS A 420 45.65 -37.79 -7.46
CA CYS A 420 45.58 -37.59 -8.91
C CYS A 420 44.74 -36.35 -9.23
N GLU A 421 45.44 -35.35 -9.71
CA GLU A 421 44.95 -34.12 -10.32
C GLU A 421 44.84 -34.33 -11.85
N VAL A 422 44.06 -33.46 -12.50
CA VAL A 422 43.94 -33.21 -13.97
C VAL A 422 43.33 -34.36 -14.81
N ASN A 423 42.43 -34.16 -15.79
CA ASN A 423 42.33 -33.03 -16.71
C ASN A 423 40.94 -32.92 -17.38
N LEU A 424 40.53 -31.68 -17.61
CA LEU A 424 39.42 -31.24 -18.46
C LEU A 424 39.80 -31.36 -19.95
N ARG A 425 38.82 -31.77 -20.77
CA ARG A 425 38.56 -31.52 -22.22
C ARG A 425 37.67 -32.68 -22.69
N LEU A 426 36.52 -32.51 -23.35
CA LEU A 426 35.81 -31.40 -24.00
C LEU A 426 34.31 -31.64 -23.78
#